data_AF-J0LAC4-F1
#
_entry.id   AF-J0LAC4-F1
#
_cell.length_a   1.000
_cell.length_b   1.000
_cell.length_c   1.000
_cell.angle_alpha   90.00
_cell.angle_beta   90.00
_cell.angle_gamma   90.00
#
_symmetry.space_group_name_H-M   'P 1'
#
loop_
_entity.id
_entity.type
_entity.pdbx_description
1 polymer ?
#
loop_
_entity_poly.entity_id
_entity_poly.type
_entity_poly.pdbx_seq_one_letter_code
_entity_poly.pdbx_strand_id
1 'polypeptide(L)'
;MPVPALAKRQKGIYKMPRLGYFKNAWATKKKETEKTQEHNISRSLWRWMQIRSYYIAKVSSDPIGNDDGFTADQWRKINKCLLLDAESYPIVKRLGLDVIHQPVEPPQIAEEDEGSTMPTEVPEMTLRQLLDSEKDELYFDGHSVTPPKSEFDDSWLSLEWKRYLIWDISELEFRYEMLSLAMNMRRWYPNKDDLHEIPDIEYFNMVKECWSEGLEALKPTDTNWLCSSRPEQRIPAVRSFAQLMRTWPRAPEMLRAWDNHWDVNTPVPDIESPEYEELERAVWHCYLQSYHDFRGRPAPLPYVRPPRPFTYDSSL
;
A
#
# COMPACT_ATOMS: atom_id res chain seq x y z
N MET A 1 23.55 8.26 -16.94
CA MET A 1 24.18 7.26 -16.04
C MET A 1 23.43 5.93 -16.18
N PRO A 2 24.12 4.78 -16.15
CA PRO A 2 23.47 3.48 -16.32
C PRO A 2 22.60 3.11 -15.12
N VAL A 3 21.50 2.39 -15.38
CA VAL A 3 20.66 1.75 -14.37
C VAL A 3 21.51 0.71 -13.62
N PRO A 4 21.40 0.58 -12.28
CA PRO A 4 22.09 -0.49 -11.56
C PRO A 4 21.82 -1.84 -12.24
N ALA A 5 22.87 -2.59 -12.55
CA ALA A 5 22.75 -3.88 -13.23
C ALA A 5 21.74 -4.77 -12.49
N LEU A 6 20.81 -5.38 -13.22
CA LEU A 6 19.84 -6.36 -12.71
C LEU A 6 20.59 -7.50 -12.01
N ALA A 7 20.78 -7.35 -10.70
CA ALA A 7 21.26 -8.42 -9.85
C ALA A 7 20.34 -9.64 -10.03
N LYS A 8 20.93 -10.85 -10.01
CA LYS A 8 20.22 -12.14 -10.07
C LYS A 8 18.88 -12.04 -9.35
N ARG A 9 17.76 -12.41 -10.01
CA ARG A 9 16.37 -12.38 -9.49
C ARG A 9 16.34 -12.75 -8.00
N GLN A 10 16.46 -11.76 -7.13
CA GLN A 10 16.16 -11.92 -5.72
C GLN A 10 14.66 -12.22 -5.65
N LYS A 11 14.25 -13.08 -4.70
CA LYS A 11 12.82 -13.27 -4.44
C LYS A 11 12.23 -11.89 -4.20
N GLY A 12 11.28 -11.48 -5.05
CA GLY A 12 10.71 -10.15 -4.98
C GLY A 12 10.17 -9.89 -3.57
N ILE A 13 10.64 -8.78 -2.98
CA ILE A 13 10.10 -8.23 -1.75
C ILE A 13 8.94 -7.31 -2.15
N TYR A 14 7.82 -7.42 -1.45
CA TYR A 14 6.59 -6.70 -1.75
C TYR A 14 6.06 -6.03 -0.50
N LYS A 15 5.67 -4.76 -0.63
CA LYS A 15 5.01 -4.02 0.47
C LYS A 15 3.58 -4.47 0.69
N MET A 16 2.94 -5.09 -0.29
CA MET A 16 1.56 -5.58 -0.16
C MET A 16 1.43 -7.01 -0.66
N PRO A 17 0.43 -7.77 -0.16
CA PRO A 17 0.14 -9.06 -0.71
C PRO A 17 -0.29 -8.88 -2.18
N ARG A 18 0.30 -9.69 -3.06
CA ARG A 18 0.19 -9.48 -4.51
C ARG A 18 -1.25 -9.58 -4.97
N LEU A 19 -1.71 -8.60 -5.74
CA LEU A 19 -3.04 -8.60 -6.32
C LEU A 19 -3.36 -9.86 -7.13
N GLY A 20 -2.36 -10.46 -7.79
CA GLY A 20 -2.50 -11.73 -8.51
C GLY A 20 -2.95 -12.90 -7.61
N TYR A 21 -2.58 -12.92 -6.33
CA TYR A 21 -3.07 -13.93 -5.38
C TYR A 21 -4.59 -13.86 -5.22
N PHE A 22 -5.14 -12.64 -5.17
CA PHE A 22 -6.57 -12.40 -5.03
C PHE A 22 -7.30 -12.58 -6.37
N LYS A 23 -6.82 -11.99 -7.46
CA LYS A 23 -7.48 -12.05 -8.78
C LYS A 23 -7.61 -13.47 -9.34
N ASN A 24 -6.65 -14.36 -9.06
CA ASN A 24 -6.58 -15.67 -9.69
C ASN A 24 -7.65 -16.68 -9.25
N ALA A 25 -8.40 -16.46 -8.17
CA ALA A 25 -9.49 -17.38 -7.82
C ALA A 25 -10.74 -17.23 -8.65
N TRP A 26 -10.95 -16.07 -9.26
CA TRP A 26 -12.15 -15.80 -10.02
C TRP A 26 -11.91 -15.81 -11.54
N ALA A 27 -10.65 -16.02 -11.97
CA ALA A 27 -10.24 -15.99 -13.38
C ALA A 27 -10.18 -17.37 -14.06
N THR A 28 -10.31 -18.48 -13.32
CA THR A 28 -10.24 -19.85 -13.87
C THR A 28 -11.63 -20.50 -13.95
N LYS A 29 -11.87 -21.37 -14.95
CA LYS A 29 -13.19 -21.97 -15.25
C LYS A 29 -13.50 -23.16 -14.33
N LYS A 30 -14.72 -23.13 -13.76
CA LYS A 30 -15.39 -24.07 -12.84
C LYS A 30 -14.82 -25.49 -12.74
N LYS A 31 -13.97 -25.73 -11.74
CA LYS A 31 -13.68 -27.06 -11.14
C LYS A 31 -13.87 -27.04 -9.62
N GLU A 32 -14.09 -28.20 -8.99
CA GLU A 32 -14.26 -28.40 -7.54
C GLU A 32 -13.20 -27.71 -6.67
N THR A 33 -11.99 -27.56 -7.20
CA THR A 33 -10.88 -26.79 -6.64
C THR A 33 -11.18 -25.30 -6.39
N GLU A 34 -12.22 -24.74 -7.01
CA GLU A 34 -12.61 -23.32 -6.88
C GLU A 34 -13.32 -22.99 -5.57
N LYS A 35 -14.15 -23.88 -5.03
CA LYS A 35 -14.79 -23.65 -3.71
C LYS A 35 -13.72 -23.48 -2.64
N THR A 36 -12.70 -24.33 -2.67
CA THR A 36 -11.53 -24.23 -1.78
C THR A 36 -10.72 -22.96 -2.04
N GLN A 37 -10.66 -22.46 -3.29
CA GLN A 37 -9.90 -21.26 -3.62
C GLN A 37 -10.62 -19.97 -3.19
N GLU A 38 -11.93 -19.87 -3.41
CA GLU A 38 -12.75 -18.77 -2.94
C GLU A 38 -12.76 -18.71 -1.40
N HIS A 39 -12.89 -19.87 -0.75
CA HIS A 39 -12.77 -20.00 0.70
C HIS A 39 -11.45 -19.41 1.23
N ASN A 40 -10.32 -19.83 0.65
CA ASN A 40 -9.00 -19.37 1.04
C ASN A 40 -8.82 -17.87 0.86
N ILE A 41 -9.42 -17.29 -0.19
CA ILE A 41 -9.33 -15.85 -0.41
C ILE A 41 -10.23 -15.08 0.52
N SER A 42 -11.47 -15.50 0.74
CA SER A 42 -12.35 -14.86 1.71
C SER A 42 -11.66 -14.82 3.08
N ARG A 43 -11.03 -15.92 3.52
CA ARG A 43 -10.19 -15.93 4.73
C ARG A 43 -9.01 -14.97 4.66
N SER A 44 -8.31 -14.92 3.52
CA SER A 44 -7.19 -13.99 3.34
C SER A 44 -7.63 -12.52 3.43
N LEU A 45 -8.81 -12.19 2.89
CA LEU A 45 -9.41 -10.87 2.98
C LEU A 45 -9.83 -10.53 4.42
N TRP A 46 -10.41 -11.49 5.16
CA TRP A 46 -10.66 -11.33 6.60
C TRP A 46 -9.38 -10.97 7.35
N ARG A 47 -8.31 -11.75 7.17
CA ARG A 47 -7.02 -11.48 7.83
C ARG A 47 -6.44 -10.13 7.42
N TRP A 48 -6.61 -9.74 6.16
CA TRP A 48 -6.22 -8.40 5.72
C TRP A 48 -6.93 -7.31 6.51
N MET A 49 -8.25 -7.43 6.72
CA MET A 49 -9.02 -6.43 7.48
C MET A 49 -8.53 -6.28 8.92
N GLN A 50 -8.08 -7.37 9.56
CA GLN A 50 -7.51 -7.34 10.92
C GLN A 50 -6.10 -6.70 10.95
N ILE A 51 -5.29 -6.92 9.92
CA ILE A 51 -3.89 -6.47 9.88
C ILE A 51 -3.76 -5.02 9.38
N ARG A 52 -4.66 -4.59 8.48
CA ARG A 52 -4.53 -3.40 7.64
C ARG A 52 -4.16 -2.14 8.40
N SER A 53 -4.91 -1.80 9.45
CA SER A 53 -4.72 -0.52 10.17
C SER A 53 -3.35 -0.44 10.83
N TYR A 54 -2.91 -1.53 11.47
CA TYR A 54 -1.59 -1.64 12.09
C TYR A 54 -0.47 -1.53 11.07
N TYR A 55 -0.62 -2.22 9.94
CA TYR A 55 0.38 -2.20 8.90
C TYR A 55 0.50 -0.83 8.21
N ILE A 56 -0.63 -0.16 7.95
CA ILE A 56 -0.62 1.21 7.42
C ILE A 56 0.08 2.17 8.40
N ALA A 57 -0.23 2.09 9.69
CA ALA A 57 0.43 2.90 10.71
C ALA A 57 1.95 2.63 10.75
N LYS A 58 2.35 1.35 10.67
CA LYS A 58 3.76 0.94 10.66
C LYS A 58 4.54 1.47 9.47
N VAL A 59 3.96 1.44 8.26
CA VAL A 59 4.65 1.99 7.09
C VAL A 59 4.62 3.53 7.10
N SER A 60 3.57 4.13 7.65
CA SER A 60 3.47 5.60 7.75
C SER A 60 4.46 6.20 8.75
N SER A 61 4.83 5.46 9.81
CA SER A 61 5.80 5.93 10.82
C SER A 61 7.26 5.82 10.37
N ASP A 62 7.56 4.94 9.42
CA ASP A 62 8.89 4.80 8.83
C ASP A 62 8.81 4.52 7.31
N PRO A 63 8.41 5.52 6.51
CA PRO A 63 8.20 5.35 5.06
C PRO A 63 9.51 5.09 4.31
N ILE A 64 10.66 5.42 4.92
CA ILE A 64 11.99 5.33 4.33
C ILE A 64 12.71 4.06 4.82
N GLY A 65 12.73 3.78 6.12
CA GLY A 65 13.49 2.68 6.72
C GLY A 65 12.85 1.30 6.63
N ASN A 66 11.57 1.23 6.25
CA ASN A 66 10.86 -0.04 6.17
C ASN A 66 11.17 -0.78 4.85
N ASP A 67 12.42 -1.12 4.54
CA ASP A 67 12.80 -1.92 3.36
C ASP A 67 12.30 -3.38 3.44
N ASP A 68 11.89 -3.82 4.62
CA ASP A 68 11.44 -5.17 4.89
C ASP A 68 9.96 -5.38 4.55
N GLY A 69 9.64 -5.34 3.26
CA GLY A 69 8.41 -5.96 2.75
C GLY A 69 8.47 -7.48 2.86
N PHE A 70 7.41 -8.19 2.53
CA PHE A 70 7.41 -9.65 2.60
C PHE A 70 7.61 -10.26 1.22
N THR A 71 8.22 -11.45 1.18
CA THR A 71 8.19 -12.27 -0.04
C THR A 71 6.75 -12.72 -0.33
N ALA A 72 6.47 -13.08 -1.58
CA ALA A 72 5.14 -13.60 -1.94
C ALA A 72 4.73 -14.85 -1.13
N ASP A 73 5.71 -15.67 -0.70
CA ASP A 73 5.47 -16.82 0.15
C ASP A 73 5.10 -16.42 1.58
N GLN A 74 5.84 -15.48 2.18
CA GLN A 74 5.51 -14.93 3.49
C GLN A 74 4.12 -14.28 3.51
N TRP A 75 3.78 -13.47 2.50
CA TRP A 75 2.43 -12.91 2.38
C TRP A 75 1.36 -14.00 2.33
N ARG A 76 1.62 -15.10 1.61
CA ARG A 76 0.71 -16.24 1.58
C ARG A 76 0.58 -16.92 2.94
N LYS A 77 1.69 -17.11 3.68
CA LYS A 77 1.66 -17.68 5.03
C LYS A 77 0.93 -16.78 6.02
N ILE A 78 1.16 -15.46 5.97
CA ILE A 78 0.47 -14.43 6.77
C ILE A 78 -1.04 -14.51 6.54
N ASN A 79 -1.47 -14.43 5.28
CA ASN A 79 -2.89 -14.43 4.91
C ASN A 79 -3.61 -15.74 5.28
N LYS A 80 -2.87 -16.84 5.39
CA LYS A 80 -3.39 -18.15 5.80
C LYS A 80 -3.20 -18.45 7.30
N CYS A 81 -2.51 -17.58 8.04
CA CYS A 81 -2.03 -17.84 9.40
C CYS A 81 -1.29 -19.18 9.54
N LEU A 82 -0.46 -19.53 8.56
CA LEU A 82 0.34 -20.76 8.52
C LEU A 82 1.82 -20.49 8.85
N LEU A 83 2.06 -19.57 9.78
CA LEU A 83 3.40 -19.28 10.27
C LEU A 83 3.76 -20.26 11.38
N LEU A 84 5.01 -20.74 11.38
CA LEU A 84 5.56 -21.44 12.53
C LEU A 84 5.74 -20.45 13.68
N ASP A 85 5.71 -20.92 14.93
CA ASP A 85 5.84 -20.06 16.12
C ASP A 85 7.12 -19.22 16.07
N ALA A 86 8.25 -19.85 15.73
CA ALA A 86 9.53 -19.18 15.55
C ALA A 86 9.58 -18.14 14.40
N GLU A 87 8.68 -18.25 13.40
CA GLU A 87 8.55 -17.26 12.32
C GLU A 87 7.56 -16.13 12.69
N SER A 88 6.74 -16.32 13.72
CA SER A 88 5.59 -15.45 14.01
C SER A 88 5.99 -14.11 14.59
N TYR A 89 6.83 -14.09 15.63
CA TYR A 89 7.19 -12.84 16.32
C TYR A 89 7.87 -11.80 15.40
N PRO A 90 8.87 -12.14 14.56
CA PRO A 90 9.46 -11.19 13.62
C PRO A 90 8.44 -10.63 12.62
N ILE A 91 7.45 -11.43 12.23
CA ILE A 91 6.39 -10.99 11.30
C ILE A 91 5.39 -10.08 12.01
N VAL A 92 4.96 -10.40 13.24
CA VAL A 92 4.08 -9.57 14.07
C VAL A 92 4.65 -8.16 14.23
N LYS A 93 5.93 -8.06 14.61
CA LYS A 93 6.63 -6.77 14.74
C LYS A 93 6.72 -5.99 13.43
N ARG A 94 6.96 -6.68 12.30
CA ARG A 94 7.02 -6.04 10.98
C ARG A 94 5.66 -5.61 10.45
N LEU A 95 4.59 -6.28 10.89
CA LEU A 95 3.20 -5.87 10.61
C LEU A 95 2.73 -4.73 11.53
N GLY A 96 3.49 -4.37 12.58
CA GLY A 96 3.10 -3.37 13.57
C GLY A 96 2.04 -3.85 14.57
N LEU A 97 1.85 -5.17 14.67
CA LEU A 97 0.87 -5.80 15.56
C LEU A 97 1.39 -5.92 17.00
N ASP A 98 2.69 -5.68 17.22
CA ASP A 98 3.32 -5.65 18.54
C ASP A 98 2.86 -4.47 19.41
N VAL A 99 2.30 -3.41 18.79
CA VAL A 99 1.75 -2.24 19.49
C VAL A 99 0.54 -2.61 20.37
N ILE A 100 -0.22 -3.64 19.99
CA ILE A 100 -1.37 -4.15 20.75
C ILE A 100 -0.94 -4.65 22.16
N HIS A 101 0.34 -4.95 22.34
CA HIS A 101 0.89 -5.54 23.56
C HIS A 101 2.01 -4.73 24.21
N GLN A 102 2.23 -3.47 23.82
CA GLN A 102 3.05 -2.61 24.67
C GLN A 102 2.32 -2.45 26.01
N PRO A 103 2.93 -2.84 27.14
CA PRO A 103 2.36 -2.51 28.44
C PRO A 103 2.14 -1.00 28.45
N VAL A 104 0.93 -0.55 28.77
CA VAL A 104 0.72 0.84 29.15
C VAL A 104 1.59 1.04 30.39
N GLU A 105 2.78 1.61 30.24
CA GLU A 105 3.56 2.02 31.40
C GLU A 105 2.65 2.97 32.19
N PRO A 106 2.30 2.65 33.45
CA PRO A 106 1.68 3.62 34.32
C PRO A 106 2.59 4.85 34.34
N PRO A 107 2.05 6.08 34.39
CA PRO A 107 2.89 7.26 34.53
C PRO A 107 3.84 7.03 35.70
N GLN A 108 5.14 6.99 35.39
CA GLN A 108 6.18 6.71 36.36
C GLN A 108 6.14 7.80 37.42
N ILE A 109 5.52 7.50 38.56
CA ILE A 109 5.85 8.17 39.80
C ILE A 109 7.23 7.66 40.14
N ALA A 110 8.22 8.54 40.09
CA ALA A 110 9.60 8.22 40.38
C ALA A 110 9.72 7.70 41.81
N GLU A 111 9.80 6.38 41.97
CA GLU A 111 10.46 5.77 43.11
C GLU A 111 11.64 4.95 42.56
N GLU A 112 12.83 5.42 42.91
CA GLU A 112 14.09 4.74 42.70
C GLU A 112 14.06 3.42 43.46
N ASP A 113 14.07 2.28 42.77
CA ASP A 113 14.53 1.04 43.37
C ASP A 113 15.46 0.31 42.41
N GLU A 114 16.71 0.19 42.85
CA GLU A 114 17.81 -0.45 42.16
C GLU A 114 17.63 -1.98 42.17
N GLY A 115 17.81 -2.61 41.02
CA GLY A 115 18.16 -4.03 40.96
C GLY A 115 16.99 -4.99 40.71
N SER A 116 16.43 -4.95 39.49
CA SER A 116 15.70 -6.10 38.95
C SER A 116 15.79 -6.16 37.43
N THR A 117 16.84 -6.79 36.90
CA THR A 117 16.84 -7.28 35.52
C THR A 117 16.01 -8.55 35.47
N MET A 118 14.68 -8.40 35.46
CA MET A 118 13.80 -9.47 35.00
C MET A 118 13.88 -9.49 33.47
N PRO A 119 14.18 -10.63 32.84
CA PRO A 119 13.97 -10.76 31.41
C PRO A 119 12.48 -10.55 31.17
N THR A 120 12.13 -9.54 30.39
CA THR A 120 10.77 -9.35 29.91
C THR A 120 10.48 -10.51 28.97
N GLU A 121 9.98 -11.64 29.51
CA GLU A 121 9.39 -12.70 28.71
C GLU A 121 8.13 -12.13 28.07
N VAL A 122 8.31 -11.52 26.89
CA VAL A 122 7.19 -11.15 26.02
C VAL A 122 6.52 -12.48 25.65
N PRO A 123 5.25 -12.70 26.02
CA PRO A 123 4.55 -13.91 25.61
C PRO A 123 4.54 -13.94 24.07
N GLU A 124 5.27 -14.87 23.46
CA GLU A 124 5.26 -15.05 22.01
C GLU A 124 3.92 -15.66 21.59
N MET A 125 2.86 -14.85 21.60
CA MET A 125 1.60 -15.23 20.95
C MET A 125 1.87 -15.38 19.45
N THR A 126 1.44 -16.52 18.91
CA THR A 126 1.46 -16.74 17.47
C THR A 126 0.58 -15.71 16.77
N LEU A 127 0.87 -15.39 15.50
CA LEU A 127 0.02 -14.48 14.71
C LEU A 127 -1.45 -14.91 14.74
N ARG A 128 -1.72 -16.22 14.74
CA ARG A 128 -3.08 -16.76 14.81
C ARG A 128 -3.77 -16.39 16.13
N GLN A 129 -3.10 -16.60 17.26
CA GLN A 129 -3.67 -16.30 18.58
C GLN A 129 -3.99 -14.79 18.71
N LEU A 130 -3.10 -13.93 18.21
CA LEU A 130 -3.28 -12.48 18.24
C LEU A 130 -4.47 -12.03 17.37
N LEU A 131 -4.58 -12.55 16.15
CA LEU A 131 -5.70 -12.19 15.27
C LEU A 131 -7.02 -12.82 15.72
N ASP A 132 -6.99 -13.97 16.40
CA ASP A 132 -8.20 -14.63 16.90
C ASP A 132 -8.71 -13.97 18.20
N SER A 133 -7.89 -13.20 18.94
CA SER A 133 -8.36 -12.39 20.08
C SER A 133 -9.14 -11.13 19.66
N GLU A 134 -8.97 -10.62 18.44
CA GLU A 134 -9.70 -9.45 17.92
C GLU A 134 -10.96 -9.82 17.09
N LYS A 135 -11.43 -11.07 17.18
CA LYS A 135 -12.47 -11.59 16.28
C LYS A 135 -13.86 -10.99 16.48
N ASP A 136 -14.15 -10.44 17.67
CA ASP A 136 -15.52 -10.15 18.10
C ASP A 136 -15.98 -8.72 17.72
N GLU A 137 -15.07 -7.76 17.54
CA GLU A 137 -15.37 -6.38 17.13
C GLU A 137 -14.36 -5.85 16.10
N LEU A 138 -14.53 -6.24 14.83
CA LEU A 138 -13.69 -5.72 13.75
C LEU A 138 -14.31 -4.48 13.10
N TYR A 139 -13.49 -3.43 12.93
CA TYR A 139 -13.85 -2.23 12.20
C TYR A 139 -13.00 -2.08 10.94
N PHE A 140 -13.64 -1.77 9.81
CA PHE A 140 -12.95 -1.41 8.56
C PHE A 140 -13.36 -0.01 8.15
N ASP A 141 -12.37 0.89 8.06
CA ASP A 141 -12.58 2.32 7.80
C ASP A 141 -13.62 2.97 8.74
N GLY A 142 -13.69 2.52 9.99
CA GLY A 142 -14.64 3.03 11.01
C GLY A 142 -16.01 2.34 11.01
N HIS A 143 -16.26 1.40 10.09
CA HIS A 143 -17.52 0.65 10.03
C HIS A 143 -17.36 -0.75 10.60
N SER A 144 -18.30 -1.17 11.45
CA SER A 144 -18.31 -2.53 12.00
C SER A 144 -18.48 -3.56 10.88
N VAL A 145 -17.72 -4.64 10.96
CA VAL A 145 -17.74 -5.75 10.01
C VAL A 145 -18.16 -7.01 10.74
N THR A 146 -19.22 -7.64 10.25
CA THR A 146 -19.69 -8.91 10.83
C THR A 146 -18.65 -10.00 10.55
N PRO A 147 -18.12 -10.66 11.60
CA PRO A 147 -17.17 -11.74 11.42
C PRO A 147 -17.82 -12.95 10.73
N PRO A 148 -17.02 -13.81 10.05
CA PRO A 148 -17.51 -15.10 9.58
C PRO A 148 -18.06 -15.92 10.75
N LYS A 149 -19.26 -16.50 10.61
CA LYS A 149 -19.90 -17.30 11.67
C LYS A 149 -19.16 -18.59 11.99
N SER A 150 -18.38 -19.10 11.03
CA SER A 150 -17.53 -20.26 11.20
C SER A 150 -16.35 -20.20 10.24
N GLU A 151 -15.34 -21.02 10.51
CA GLU A 151 -14.21 -21.22 9.60
C GLU A 151 -14.58 -21.79 8.22
N PHE A 152 -15.84 -22.20 7.99
CA PHE A 152 -16.35 -22.72 6.72
C PHE A 152 -17.47 -21.86 6.12
N ASP A 153 -17.76 -20.71 6.73
CA ASP A 153 -18.70 -19.77 6.16
C ASP A 153 -18.01 -19.02 5.02
N ASP A 154 -18.39 -19.31 3.78
CA ASP A 154 -17.90 -18.61 2.58
C ASP A 154 -18.82 -17.45 2.15
N SER A 155 -19.98 -17.35 2.81
CA SER A 155 -21.05 -16.42 2.45
C SER A 155 -20.97 -15.09 3.20
N TRP A 156 -20.20 -15.04 4.29
CA TRP A 156 -20.07 -13.85 5.14
C TRP A 156 -19.58 -12.61 4.40
N LEU A 157 -18.76 -12.79 3.35
CA LEU A 157 -18.22 -11.68 2.56
C LEU A 157 -19.01 -11.52 1.25
N SER A 158 -19.81 -10.45 1.19
CA SER A 158 -20.58 -10.12 -0.02
C SER A 158 -19.65 -9.82 -1.21
N LEU A 159 -20.19 -9.90 -2.43
CA LEU A 159 -19.43 -9.54 -3.64
C LEU A 159 -18.94 -8.08 -3.62
N GLU A 160 -19.73 -7.18 -3.02
CA GLU A 160 -19.36 -5.76 -2.87
C GLU A 160 -18.15 -5.60 -1.95
N TRP A 161 -18.16 -6.29 -0.80
CA TRP A 161 -17.00 -6.32 0.10
C TRP A 161 -15.77 -6.93 -0.56
N LYS A 162 -15.92 -8.05 -1.28
CA LYS A 162 -14.81 -8.66 -2.04
C LYS A 162 -14.19 -7.66 -3.02
N ARG A 163 -15.02 -6.97 -3.82
CA ARG A 163 -14.55 -5.95 -4.77
C ARG A 163 -13.84 -4.80 -4.07
N TYR A 164 -14.42 -4.29 -3.00
CA TYR A 164 -13.87 -3.17 -2.24
C TYR A 164 -12.52 -3.51 -1.60
N LEU A 165 -12.39 -4.68 -0.96
CA LEU A 165 -11.13 -5.11 -0.34
C LEU A 165 -10.04 -5.43 -1.35
N ILE A 166 -10.39 -6.00 -2.51
CA ILE A 166 -9.43 -6.22 -3.60
C ILE A 166 -8.93 -4.88 -4.15
N TRP A 167 -9.84 -3.90 -4.31
CA TRP A 167 -9.48 -2.54 -4.69
C TRP A 167 -8.56 -1.91 -3.65
N ASP A 168 -8.90 -1.97 -2.36
CA ASP A 168 -8.10 -1.47 -1.24
C ASP A 168 -6.67 -2.01 -1.28
N ILE A 169 -6.51 -3.33 -1.39
CA ILE A 169 -5.19 -3.97 -1.51
C ILE A 169 -4.45 -3.50 -2.76
N SER A 170 -5.13 -3.38 -3.90
CA SER A 170 -4.51 -2.91 -5.15
C SER A 170 -4.05 -1.46 -5.08
N GLU A 171 -4.85 -0.61 -4.44
CA GLU A 171 -4.59 0.81 -4.27
C GLU A 171 -3.41 1.00 -3.31
N LEU A 172 -3.36 0.22 -2.23
CA LEU A 172 -2.23 0.19 -1.32
C LEU A 172 -0.97 -0.34 -2.00
N GLU A 173 -1.06 -1.41 -2.81
CA GLU A 173 0.08 -1.89 -3.58
C GLU A 173 0.63 -0.77 -4.47
N PHE A 174 -0.23 -0.03 -5.16
CA PHE A 174 0.18 1.13 -5.96
C PHE A 174 0.86 2.21 -5.12
N ARG A 175 0.21 2.74 -4.09
CA ARG A 175 0.73 3.86 -3.27
C ARG A 175 2.07 3.52 -2.61
N TYR A 176 2.20 2.33 -2.02
CA TYR A 176 3.43 1.93 -1.33
C TYR A 176 4.58 1.60 -2.28
N GLU A 177 4.30 0.98 -3.42
CA GLU A 177 5.33 0.70 -4.42
C GLU A 177 5.80 1.99 -5.10
N MET A 178 4.90 2.95 -5.34
CA MET A 178 5.22 4.30 -5.78
C MET A 178 6.10 5.04 -4.79
N LEU A 179 5.67 5.09 -3.52
CA LEU A 179 6.45 5.71 -2.44
C LEU A 179 7.83 5.07 -2.32
N SER A 180 7.89 3.74 -2.28
CA SER A 180 9.15 3.02 -2.20
C SER A 180 10.04 3.27 -3.41
N LEU A 181 9.48 3.36 -4.62
CA LEU A 181 10.26 3.70 -5.82
C LEU A 181 10.84 5.11 -5.69
N ALA A 182 10.01 6.11 -5.39
CA ALA A 182 10.44 7.50 -5.26
C ALA A 182 11.54 7.68 -4.20
N MET A 183 11.36 7.11 -3.01
CA MET A 183 12.38 7.17 -1.95
C MET A 183 13.67 6.43 -2.33
N ASN A 184 13.57 5.29 -3.01
CA ASN A 184 14.75 4.56 -3.47
C ASN A 184 15.51 5.26 -4.59
N MET A 185 14.84 6.05 -5.45
CA MET A 185 15.54 6.88 -6.43
C MET A 185 16.56 7.79 -5.75
N ARG A 186 16.19 8.45 -4.63
CA ARG A 186 17.10 9.32 -3.87
C ARG A 186 18.33 8.56 -3.38
N ARG A 187 18.12 7.33 -2.89
CA ARG A 187 19.19 6.45 -2.39
C ARG A 187 20.11 5.93 -3.50
N TRP A 188 19.54 5.56 -4.65
CA TRP A 188 20.32 5.04 -5.78
C TRP A 188 21.08 6.13 -6.53
N TYR A 189 20.63 7.38 -6.44
CA TYR A 189 21.24 8.54 -7.10
C TYR A 189 21.58 9.64 -6.08
N PRO A 190 22.56 9.41 -5.17
CA PRO A 190 22.92 10.37 -4.13
C PRO A 190 23.50 11.69 -4.67
N ASN A 191 24.03 11.67 -5.90
CA ASN A 191 24.70 12.82 -6.54
C ASN A 191 23.86 13.46 -7.65
N LYS A 192 22.53 13.25 -7.67
CA LYS A 192 21.65 13.92 -8.63
C LYS A 192 21.01 15.14 -7.95
N ASP A 193 21.50 16.31 -8.29
CA ASP A 193 21.15 17.58 -7.61
C ASP A 193 19.62 17.81 -7.58
N ASP A 194 18.92 17.78 -8.72
CA ASP A 194 17.46 17.99 -8.79
C ASP A 194 16.63 17.09 -7.85
N LEU A 195 17.15 15.92 -7.50
CA LEU A 195 16.45 14.93 -6.70
C LEU A 195 16.64 15.18 -5.18
N HIS A 196 17.74 15.82 -4.80
CA HIS A 196 18.09 16.11 -3.41
C HIS A 196 17.94 17.59 -3.03
N GLU A 197 17.74 18.47 -4.00
CA GLU A 197 17.35 19.87 -3.76
C GLU A 197 16.03 19.98 -2.98
N ILE A 198 15.12 19.02 -3.17
CA ILE A 198 13.84 18.96 -2.46
C ILE A 198 14.05 18.27 -1.09
N PRO A 199 13.68 18.90 0.04
CA PRO A 199 13.72 18.27 1.35
C PRO A 199 12.92 16.96 1.42
N ASP A 200 13.35 16.00 2.26
CA ASP A 200 12.71 14.67 2.34
C ASP A 200 11.21 14.73 2.65
N ILE A 201 10.80 15.62 3.56
CA ILE A 201 9.39 15.79 3.94
C ILE A 201 8.55 16.37 2.80
N GLU A 202 9.11 17.32 2.05
CA GLU A 202 8.45 17.92 0.89
C GLU A 202 8.33 16.89 -0.23
N TYR A 203 9.38 16.09 -0.47
CA TYR A 203 9.36 15.02 -1.46
C TYR A 203 8.35 13.93 -1.10
N PHE A 204 8.24 13.58 0.19
CA PHE A 204 7.20 12.69 0.68
C PHE A 204 5.80 13.26 0.45
N ASN A 205 5.59 14.56 0.67
CA ASN A 205 4.31 15.21 0.39
C ASN A 205 3.97 15.22 -1.11
N MET A 206 4.94 15.50 -1.99
CA MET A 206 4.75 15.42 -3.45
C MET A 206 4.27 14.03 -3.90
N VAL A 207 4.82 12.97 -3.29
CA VAL A 207 4.37 11.60 -3.57
C VAL A 207 2.90 11.41 -3.20
N LYS A 208 2.50 11.87 -2.01
CA LYS A 208 1.12 11.75 -1.51
C LYS A 208 0.10 12.53 -2.35
N GLU A 209 0.50 13.72 -2.80
CA GLU A 209 -0.31 14.62 -3.63
C GLU A 209 -0.62 14.04 -5.02
N CYS A 210 0.08 12.98 -5.44
CA CYS A 210 -0.20 12.32 -6.72
C CYS A 210 -1.59 11.67 -6.76
N TRP A 211 -2.22 11.35 -5.62
CA TRP A 211 -3.49 10.60 -5.60
C TRP A 211 -4.55 11.12 -4.63
N SER A 212 -4.24 12.11 -3.79
CA SER A 212 -5.20 12.74 -2.87
C SER A 212 -4.69 14.06 -2.30
N GLU A 213 -5.59 14.97 -1.92
CA GLU A 213 -5.30 16.26 -1.24
C GLU A 213 -5.19 16.17 0.30
N GLY A 214 -4.93 14.99 0.89
CA GLY A 214 -5.08 14.75 2.34
C GLY A 214 -3.81 14.35 3.09
N LEU A 215 -3.78 14.62 4.41
CA LEU A 215 -2.74 14.13 5.34
C LEU A 215 -2.76 12.60 5.49
N GLU A 216 -3.92 11.94 5.30
CA GLU A 216 -4.08 10.48 5.37
C GLU A 216 -3.74 9.76 4.04
N ALA A 217 -2.90 10.32 3.18
CA ALA A 217 -2.75 9.85 1.80
C ALA A 217 -2.28 8.38 1.62
N LEU A 218 -1.82 7.69 2.65
CA LEU A 218 -1.51 6.25 2.56
C LEU A 218 -2.71 5.34 2.85
N LYS A 219 -3.79 5.86 3.44
CA LYS A 219 -5.04 5.13 3.62
C LYS A 219 -5.97 5.40 2.43
N PRO A 220 -6.45 4.37 1.73
CA PRO A 220 -7.30 4.54 0.55
C PRO A 220 -8.75 4.75 0.98
N THR A 221 -9.05 5.90 1.59
CA THR A 221 -10.42 6.28 1.97
C THR A 221 -11.22 6.71 0.74
N ASP A 222 -10.56 7.39 -0.20
CA ASP A 222 -11.19 8.01 -1.36
C ASP A 222 -10.68 7.50 -2.70
N THR A 223 -11.42 7.83 -3.75
CA THR A 223 -11.05 7.53 -5.14
C THR A 223 -9.67 8.11 -5.42
N ASN A 224 -8.78 7.33 -6.03
CA ASN A 224 -7.49 7.83 -6.49
C ASN A 224 -7.71 8.86 -7.62
N TRP A 225 -7.16 10.05 -7.45
CA TRP A 225 -7.37 11.15 -8.38
C TRP A 225 -6.80 10.86 -9.78
N LEU A 226 -5.76 10.01 -9.90
CA LEU A 226 -5.20 9.56 -11.18
C LEU A 226 -6.18 8.71 -12.00
N CYS A 227 -7.21 8.16 -11.39
CA CYS A 227 -8.27 7.39 -12.06
C CYS A 227 -9.62 8.07 -11.98
N SER A 228 -9.68 9.32 -11.50
CA SER A 228 -10.95 10.02 -11.37
C SER A 228 -11.53 10.36 -12.75
N SER A 229 -12.86 10.29 -12.86
CA SER A 229 -13.59 10.83 -14.01
C SER A 229 -13.80 12.34 -13.90
N ARG A 230 -13.43 12.95 -12.77
CA ARG A 230 -13.62 14.37 -12.47
C ARG A 230 -12.37 15.16 -12.91
N PRO A 231 -12.46 16.05 -13.91
CA PRO A 231 -11.29 16.79 -14.42
C PRO A 231 -10.56 17.59 -13.34
N GLU A 232 -11.30 18.19 -12.41
CA GLU A 232 -10.80 18.98 -11.28
C GLU A 232 -9.95 18.16 -10.30
N GLN A 233 -10.05 16.82 -10.33
CA GLN A 233 -9.20 15.91 -9.55
C GLN A 233 -8.08 15.34 -10.41
N ARG A 234 -8.41 14.85 -11.62
CA ARG A 234 -7.47 14.11 -12.47
C ARG A 234 -6.38 15.00 -13.05
N ILE A 235 -6.71 16.22 -13.48
CA ILE A 235 -5.75 17.14 -14.09
C ILE A 235 -4.65 17.53 -13.09
N PRO A 236 -4.96 18.00 -11.85
CA PRO A 236 -3.94 18.25 -10.84
C PRO A 236 -3.11 17.02 -10.51
N ALA A 237 -3.76 15.85 -10.33
CA ALA A 237 -3.05 14.62 -9.99
C ALA A 237 -2.04 14.19 -11.06
N VAL A 238 -2.43 14.23 -12.34
CA VAL A 238 -1.53 13.91 -13.47
C VAL A 238 -0.36 14.90 -13.53
N ARG A 239 -0.60 16.19 -13.27
CA ARG A 239 0.47 17.20 -13.18
C ARG A 239 1.42 16.92 -12.01
N SER A 240 0.91 16.68 -10.80
CA SER A 240 1.74 16.35 -9.63
C SER A 240 2.56 15.10 -9.89
N PHE A 241 1.98 14.11 -10.58
CA PHE A 241 2.67 12.88 -10.93
C PHE A 241 3.79 13.11 -11.95
N ALA A 242 3.58 13.98 -12.94
CA ALA A 242 4.62 14.42 -13.86
C ALA A 242 5.75 15.18 -13.14
N GLN A 243 5.41 16.09 -12.23
CA GLN A 243 6.36 16.89 -11.46
C GLN A 243 7.25 16.03 -10.56
N LEU A 244 6.66 15.06 -9.85
CA LEU A 244 7.41 14.08 -9.06
C LEU A 244 8.43 13.35 -9.95
N MET A 245 7.98 12.78 -11.05
CA MET A 245 8.83 11.96 -11.92
C MET A 245 9.87 12.77 -12.69
N ARG A 246 9.67 14.07 -12.92
CA ARG A 246 10.65 14.94 -13.58
C ARG A 246 12.03 14.88 -12.91
N THR A 247 12.06 14.67 -11.59
CA THR A 247 13.29 14.52 -10.80
C THR A 247 14.00 13.18 -11.03
N TRP A 248 13.34 12.19 -11.65
CA TRP A 248 13.88 10.85 -11.81
C TRP A 248 14.88 10.76 -12.98
N PRO A 249 15.83 9.81 -12.93
CA PRO A 249 16.76 9.60 -14.03
C PRO A 249 16.05 9.25 -15.34
N ARG A 250 16.42 9.93 -16.44
CA ARG A 250 15.86 9.78 -17.81
C ARG A 250 14.40 10.25 -17.98
N ALA A 251 13.73 10.67 -16.92
CA ALA A 251 12.36 11.19 -17.02
C ALA A 251 12.21 12.46 -17.89
N PRO A 252 13.16 13.42 -17.90
CA PRO A 252 13.04 14.61 -18.76
C PRO A 252 12.90 14.27 -20.26
N GLU A 253 13.50 13.17 -20.72
CA GLU A 253 13.37 12.74 -22.13
C GLU A 253 11.99 12.13 -22.41
N MET A 254 11.41 11.42 -21.45
CA MET A 254 10.09 10.78 -21.57
C MET A 254 8.94 11.77 -21.37
N LEU A 255 9.18 12.87 -20.66
CA LEU A 255 8.19 13.90 -20.32
C LEU A 255 8.27 15.14 -21.22
N ARG A 256 8.89 15.06 -22.40
CA ARG A 256 9.00 16.20 -23.34
C ARG A 256 7.67 16.84 -23.74
N ALA A 257 6.59 16.06 -23.77
CA ALA A 257 5.24 16.59 -24.01
C ALA A 257 4.86 17.69 -23.00
N TRP A 258 5.45 17.69 -21.81
CA TRP A 258 5.19 18.63 -20.73
C TRP A 258 6.05 19.90 -20.77
N ASP A 259 6.96 20.06 -21.73
CA ASP A 259 7.92 21.18 -21.76
C ASP A 259 7.25 22.57 -21.68
N ASN A 260 6.04 22.69 -22.23
CA ASN A 260 5.24 23.92 -22.20
C ASN A 260 4.25 24.02 -21.02
N HIS A 261 4.15 23.00 -20.15
CA HIS A 261 3.13 22.89 -19.11
C HIS A 261 3.72 22.79 -17.68
N TRP A 262 5.02 23.02 -17.53
CA TRP A 262 5.70 22.97 -16.24
C TRP A 262 5.38 24.14 -15.32
N ASP A 263 5.04 25.31 -15.87
CA ASP A 263 4.58 26.44 -15.08
C ASP A 263 3.18 26.13 -14.53
N VAL A 264 3.05 26.26 -13.21
CA VAL A 264 1.78 26.02 -12.48
C VAL A 264 0.67 26.92 -13.02
N ASN A 265 1.03 28.12 -13.50
CA ASN A 265 0.09 29.10 -14.07
C ASN A 265 -0.32 28.78 -15.50
N THR A 266 0.41 27.91 -16.21
CA THR A 266 -0.01 27.47 -17.54
C THR A 266 -1.24 26.57 -17.39
N PRO A 267 -2.37 26.86 -18.06
CA PRO A 267 -3.51 25.97 -18.05
C PRO A 267 -3.12 24.61 -18.62
N VAL A 268 -3.54 23.53 -17.95
CA VAL A 268 -3.53 22.21 -18.59
C VAL A 268 -4.72 22.19 -19.57
N PRO A 269 -4.57 21.61 -20.77
CA PRO A 269 -5.66 21.41 -21.71
C PRO A 269 -6.85 20.67 -21.08
N ASP A 270 -8.02 20.82 -21.70
CA ASP A 270 -9.22 20.09 -21.29
C ASP A 270 -9.00 18.57 -21.35
N ILE A 271 -9.63 17.82 -20.43
CA ILE A 271 -9.44 16.37 -20.31
C ILE A 271 -9.81 15.60 -21.59
N GLU A 272 -10.72 16.14 -22.40
CA GLU A 272 -11.19 15.53 -23.65
C GLU A 272 -10.30 15.92 -24.84
N SER A 273 -9.33 16.82 -24.64
CA SER A 273 -8.44 17.27 -25.70
C SER A 273 -7.39 16.21 -26.07
N PRO A 274 -7.02 16.10 -27.36
CA PRO A 274 -5.91 15.23 -27.78
C PRO A 274 -4.58 15.58 -27.11
N GLU A 275 -4.38 16.86 -26.77
CA GLU A 275 -3.20 17.36 -26.09
C GLU A 275 -3.12 16.80 -24.65
N TYR A 276 -4.23 16.82 -23.90
CA TYR A 276 -4.26 16.19 -22.57
C TYR A 276 -3.99 14.68 -22.64
N GLU A 277 -4.56 13.99 -23.64
CA GLU A 277 -4.29 12.56 -23.83
C GLU A 277 -2.80 12.29 -24.06
N GLU A 278 -2.10 13.13 -24.81
CA GLU A 278 -0.66 13.04 -25.01
C GLU A 278 0.13 13.29 -23.71
N LEU A 279 -0.24 14.32 -22.96
CA LEU A 279 0.36 14.63 -21.65
C LEU A 279 0.21 13.47 -20.67
N GLU A 280 -1.01 12.94 -20.52
CA GLU A 280 -1.29 11.82 -19.62
C GLU A 280 -0.57 10.54 -20.08
N ARG A 281 -0.54 10.27 -21.39
CA ARG A 281 0.20 9.12 -21.94
C ARG A 281 1.69 9.20 -21.64
N ALA A 282 2.30 10.38 -21.74
CA ALA A 282 3.70 10.59 -21.41
C ALA A 282 4.00 10.31 -19.93
N VAL A 283 3.12 10.75 -19.02
CA VAL A 283 3.23 10.47 -17.58
C VAL A 283 3.18 8.97 -17.32
N TRP A 284 2.15 8.27 -17.82
CA TRP A 284 2.04 6.83 -17.61
C TRP A 284 3.21 6.06 -18.24
N HIS A 285 3.65 6.45 -19.42
CA HIS A 285 4.83 5.84 -20.05
C HIS A 285 6.09 6.01 -19.18
N CYS A 286 6.34 7.23 -18.71
CA CYS A 286 7.46 7.53 -17.81
C CYS A 286 7.41 6.68 -16.53
N TYR A 287 6.25 6.58 -15.89
CA TYR A 287 6.07 5.76 -14.70
C TYR A 287 6.34 4.28 -14.97
N LEU A 288 5.67 3.71 -15.97
CA LEU A 288 5.76 2.30 -16.30
C LEU A 288 7.19 1.89 -16.68
N GLN A 289 7.85 2.71 -17.52
CA GLN A 289 9.22 2.46 -17.94
C GLN A 289 10.20 2.57 -16.77
N SER A 290 10.09 3.63 -15.95
CA SER A 290 10.94 3.81 -14.78
C SER A 290 10.77 2.65 -13.80
N TYR A 291 9.53 2.29 -13.47
CA TYR A 291 9.26 1.19 -12.56
C TYR A 291 9.84 -0.13 -13.10
N HIS A 292 9.64 -0.43 -14.38
CA HIS A 292 10.22 -1.61 -15.00
C HIS A 292 11.75 -1.62 -14.95
N ASP A 293 12.40 -0.51 -15.27
CA ASP A 293 13.86 -0.41 -15.30
C ASP A 293 14.49 -0.62 -13.92
N PHE A 294 13.86 -0.08 -12.88
CA PHE A 294 14.40 -0.16 -11.52
C PHE A 294 13.94 -1.38 -10.72
N ARG A 295 12.77 -1.95 -11.04
CA ARG A 295 12.19 -3.09 -10.30
C ARG A 295 12.15 -4.40 -11.09
N GLY A 296 12.38 -4.38 -12.41
CA GLY A 296 12.39 -5.56 -13.27
C GLY A 296 11.06 -6.32 -13.32
N ARG A 297 9.93 -5.64 -13.05
CA ARG A 297 8.59 -6.24 -12.99
C ARG A 297 7.52 -5.22 -13.41
N PRO A 298 6.30 -5.67 -13.78
CA PRO A 298 5.19 -4.77 -14.10
C PRO A 298 4.84 -3.86 -12.92
N ALA A 299 4.58 -2.58 -13.22
CA ALA A 299 4.16 -1.61 -12.24
C ALA A 299 2.73 -1.89 -11.73
N PRO A 300 2.46 -1.70 -10.44
CA PRO A 300 1.09 -1.61 -9.96
C PRO A 300 0.41 -0.37 -10.56
N LEU A 301 -0.90 -0.43 -10.73
CA LEU A 301 -1.70 0.65 -11.27
C LEU A 301 -2.83 0.97 -10.29
N PRO A 302 -3.22 2.24 -10.15
CA PRO A 302 -4.43 2.59 -9.44
C PRO A 302 -5.64 2.12 -10.25
N TYR A 303 -6.75 1.86 -9.56
CA TYR A 303 -8.01 1.47 -10.16
C TYR A 303 -9.13 2.36 -9.66
N VAL A 304 -10.17 2.53 -10.49
CA VAL A 304 -11.41 3.19 -10.07
C VAL A 304 -11.99 2.44 -8.87
N ARG A 305 -12.30 3.17 -7.81
CA ARG A 305 -12.88 2.62 -6.59
C ARG A 305 -14.28 2.06 -6.89
N PRO A 306 -14.58 0.80 -6.50
CA PRO A 306 -15.94 0.30 -6.58
C PRO A 306 -16.84 1.03 -5.56
N PRO A 307 -18.19 0.91 -5.67
CA PRO A 307 -19.09 1.36 -4.62
C PRO A 307 -18.70 0.79 -3.26
N ARG A 308 -18.81 1.61 -2.20
CA ARG A 308 -18.53 1.14 -0.84
C ARG A 308 -19.62 0.16 -0.40
N PRO A 309 -19.26 -0.91 0.33
CA PRO A 309 -20.22 -1.90 0.82
C PRO A 309 -20.96 -1.45 2.09
N PHE A 310 -20.76 -0.21 2.54
CA PHE A 310 -21.37 0.39 3.72
C PHE A 310 -21.88 1.80 3.42
N THR A 311 -22.96 2.18 4.07
CA THR A 311 -23.52 3.54 4.02
C THR A 311 -22.72 4.44 4.95
N TYR A 312 -22.45 5.68 4.52
CA TYR A 312 -22.04 6.72 5.46
C TYR A 312 -23.23 7.00 6.39
N ASP A 313 -23.06 6.79 7.69
CA ASP A 313 -23.89 7.50 8.65
C ASP A 313 -23.47 8.97 8.56
N SER A 314 -24.32 9.79 7.95
CA SER A 314 -24.12 11.25 7.82
C SER A 314 -24.28 11.99 9.16
N SER A 315 -24.01 11.32 10.28
CA SER A 315 -24.33 11.78 11.64
C SER A 315 -23.13 11.77 12.58
N LEU A 316 -21.97 12.23 12.10
CA LEU A 316 -20.86 12.67 12.94
C LEU A 316 -20.40 14.06 12.51
#